data_AF-A0A3S3KHT1-F1
#
_entry.id   AF-A0A3S3KHT1-F1
#
_cell.length_a   1.000
_cell.length_b   1.000
_cell.length_c   1.000
_cell.angle_alpha   90.00
_cell.angle_beta   90.00
_cell.angle_gamma   90.00
#
_symmetry.space_group_name_H-M   'P 1'
#
loop_
_entity.id
_entity.type
_entity.pdbx_description
1 polymer ?
#
loop_
_entity_poly.entity_id
_entity_poly.type
_entity_poly.pdbx_seq_one_letter_code
_entity_poly.pdbx_strand_id
1 'polypeptide(L)'
;MKSKFFPRTAMLALASVIAASQAAKAAQEDYEFQLVENEIKEGDGAVVAVRLLDKRTGAPVNNAVVFATRMDMAPDGMEAMTAPVEALPPEELGIYRFKTNLIMAGGWRFSIAAKVQGETGTVERRLEFKAVQ
;
A
#
# COMPACT_ATOMS: atom_id res chain seq x y z
N MET A 1 9.33 -62.47 -48.08
CA MET A 1 8.25 -61.54 -47.67
C MET A 1 8.67 -60.84 -46.37
N LYS A 2 8.75 -59.50 -46.41
CA LYS A 2 8.45 -58.51 -45.34
C LYS A 2 9.25 -58.63 -44.01
N SER A 3 10.27 -57.78 -43.78
CA SER A 3 10.20 -56.44 -43.12
C SER A 3 10.38 -56.54 -41.58
N LYS A 4 11.01 -55.66 -40.78
CA LYS A 4 11.42 -54.24 -40.89
C LYS A 4 12.29 -53.88 -39.66
N PHE A 5 13.27 -53.01 -39.88
CA PHE A 5 13.73 -51.85 -39.08
C PHE A 5 13.64 -51.83 -37.54
N PHE A 6 14.82 -51.59 -36.93
CA PHE A 6 15.04 -51.02 -35.59
C PHE A 6 14.41 -49.62 -35.42
N PRO A 7 14.12 -49.19 -34.18
CA PRO A 7 14.79 -47.97 -33.73
C PRO A 7 15.22 -47.94 -32.26
N ARG A 8 16.36 -47.28 -32.02
CA ARG A 8 16.85 -46.81 -30.72
C ARG A 8 15.89 -45.75 -30.16
N THR A 9 15.40 -45.94 -28.95
CA THR A 9 14.60 -44.95 -28.23
C THR A 9 15.51 -43.84 -27.71
N ALA A 10 15.40 -42.65 -28.29
CA ALA A 10 15.99 -41.43 -27.75
C ALA A 10 15.12 -40.92 -26.60
N MET A 11 15.71 -40.77 -25.42
CA MET A 11 15.07 -40.14 -24.26
C MET A 11 15.19 -38.62 -24.43
N LEU A 12 14.08 -37.93 -24.71
CA LEU A 12 14.01 -36.48 -24.66
C LEU A 12 13.91 -36.04 -23.19
N ALA A 13 14.95 -35.39 -22.68
CA ALA A 13 14.88 -34.69 -21.40
C ALA A 13 14.16 -33.35 -21.61
N LEU A 14 12.98 -33.19 -21.02
CA LEU A 14 12.25 -31.93 -20.97
C LEU A 14 12.90 -31.04 -19.89
N ALA A 15 13.79 -30.13 -20.29
CA ALA A 15 14.32 -29.11 -19.40
C ALA A 15 13.27 -27.99 -19.24
N SER A 16 12.50 -28.03 -18.17
CA SER A 16 11.64 -26.91 -17.75
C SER A 16 12.52 -25.77 -17.25
N VAL A 17 12.76 -24.77 -18.09
CA VAL A 17 13.40 -23.51 -17.70
C VAL A 17 12.41 -22.73 -16.83
N ILE A 18 12.60 -22.79 -15.51
CA ILE A 18 11.95 -21.85 -14.60
C ILE A 18 12.68 -20.52 -14.79
N ALA A 19 12.12 -19.66 -15.64
CA ALA A 19 12.54 -18.27 -15.71
C ALA A 19 12.12 -17.59 -14.40
N ALA A 20 13.03 -17.58 -13.41
CA ALA A 20 12.88 -16.72 -12.25
C ALA A 20 12.98 -15.27 -12.74
N SER A 21 11.84 -14.62 -12.94
CA SER A 21 11.78 -13.18 -13.16
C SER A 21 12.38 -12.51 -11.93
N GLN A 22 13.63 -12.04 -12.05
CA GLN A 22 14.20 -11.11 -11.10
C GLN A 22 13.41 -9.80 -11.25
N ALA A 23 12.29 -9.69 -10.54
CA ALA A 23 11.62 -8.41 -10.38
C ALA A 23 12.66 -7.47 -9.77
N ALA A 24 13.04 -6.43 -10.51
CA ALA A 24 13.87 -5.37 -9.97
C ALA A 24 13.19 -4.87 -8.69
N LYS A 25 13.94 -4.83 -7.58
CA LYS A 25 13.43 -4.30 -6.31
C LYS A 25 12.94 -2.88 -6.55
N ALA A 26 11.68 -2.62 -6.24
CA ALA A 26 11.10 -1.31 -6.43
C ALA A 26 11.66 -0.37 -5.37
N ALA A 27 11.93 0.86 -5.77
CA ALA A 27 12.38 1.87 -4.85
C ALA A 27 11.18 2.45 -4.07
N GLN A 28 11.44 3.15 -2.98
CA GLN A 28 10.37 3.77 -2.17
C GLN A 28 9.49 4.69 -3.02
N GLU A 29 10.11 5.42 -3.94
CA GLU A 29 9.48 6.34 -4.86
C GLU A 29 8.59 5.66 -5.90
N ASP A 30 8.63 4.34 -6.06
CA ASP A 30 7.71 3.62 -6.94
C ASP A 30 6.32 3.44 -6.30
N TYR A 31 6.18 3.73 -5.01
CA TYR A 31 4.94 3.60 -4.28
C TYR A 31 4.38 4.96 -3.85
N GLU A 32 3.06 5.05 -3.79
CA GLU A 32 2.36 6.26 -3.38
C GLU A 32 1.16 5.96 -2.50
N PHE A 33 1.08 6.66 -1.37
CA PHE A 33 -0.16 6.76 -0.61
C PHE A 33 -1.01 7.90 -1.16
N GLN A 34 -2.30 7.65 -1.32
CA GLN A 34 -3.30 8.63 -1.75
C GLN A 34 -4.47 8.64 -0.78
N LEU A 35 -5.01 9.82 -0.47
CA LEU A 35 -6.26 9.92 0.26
C LEU A 35 -7.41 9.41 -0.62
N VAL A 36 -8.32 8.65 -0.03
CA VAL A 36 -9.56 8.25 -0.70
C VAL A 36 -10.53 9.45 -0.74
N GLU A 37 -10.57 10.22 0.34
CA GLU A 37 -11.35 11.46 0.47
C GLU A 37 -10.47 12.57 1.04
N ASN A 38 -10.62 13.79 0.49
CA ASN A 38 -9.88 14.98 0.94
C ASN A 38 -10.70 15.87 1.90
N GLU A 39 -12.00 15.60 2.05
CA GLU A 39 -12.87 16.24 3.02
C GLU A 39 -13.53 15.14 3.86
N ILE A 40 -13.35 15.20 5.18
CA ILE A 40 -13.79 14.16 6.10
C ILE A 40 -14.60 14.83 7.20
N LYS A 41 -15.75 14.24 7.53
CA LYS A 41 -16.58 14.77 8.61
C LYS A 41 -15.83 14.69 9.95
N GLU A 42 -15.85 15.79 10.69
CA GLU A 42 -15.30 15.87 12.04
C GLU A 42 -16.10 14.99 13.01
N GLY A 43 -15.47 14.61 14.12
CA GLY A 43 -16.10 13.87 15.19
C GLY A 43 -15.29 12.69 15.70
N ASP A 44 -15.82 12.10 16.77
CA ASP A 44 -15.27 10.89 17.37
C ASP A 44 -15.50 9.69 16.45
N GLY A 45 -14.42 8.97 16.15
CA GLY A 45 -14.44 7.82 15.27
C GLY A 45 -14.52 8.14 13.78
N ALA A 46 -14.15 9.36 13.37
CA ALA A 46 -13.93 9.68 11.97
C ALA A 46 -12.95 8.68 11.33
N VAL A 47 -13.21 8.30 10.08
CA VAL A 47 -12.41 7.31 9.35
C VAL A 47 -11.63 7.98 8.23
N VAL A 48 -10.31 7.89 8.30
CA VAL A 48 -9.39 8.31 7.23
C VAL A 48 -8.98 7.07 6.46
N ALA A 49 -9.30 7.04 5.17
CA ALA A 49 -8.93 5.96 4.28
C ALA A 49 -7.85 6.41 3.29
N VAL A 50 -6.81 5.59 3.14
CA VAL A 50 -5.72 5.83 2.19
C VAL A 50 -5.52 4.62 1.30
N ARG A 51 -5.27 4.85 0.02
CA ARG A 51 -4.89 3.83 -0.94
C ARG A 51 -3.37 3.80 -1.07
N LEU A 52 -2.77 2.60 -1.12
CA LEU A 52 -1.37 2.43 -1.51
C LEU A 52 -1.30 1.83 -2.92
N LEU A 53 -0.60 2.51 -3.83
CA LEU A 53 -0.42 2.12 -5.23
C LEU A 53 1.05 1.86 -5.56
N ASP A 54 1.30 0.84 -6.36
CA ASP A 54 2.55 0.70 -7.13
C ASP A 54 2.40 1.50 -8.42
N LYS A 55 3.14 2.61 -8.56
CA LYS A 55 3.05 3.52 -9.71
C LYS A 55 3.54 2.92 -11.01
N ARG A 56 4.37 1.86 -10.96
CA ARG A 56 4.89 1.20 -12.17
C ARG A 56 3.81 0.37 -12.84
N THR A 57 2.93 -0.23 -12.02
CA THR A 57 1.88 -1.16 -12.49
C THR A 57 0.48 -0.57 -12.42
N GLY A 58 0.28 0.48 -11.62
CA GLY A 58 -1.03 1.02 -11.26
C GLY A 58 -1.82 0.13 -10.29
N ALA A 59 -1.22 -0.95 -9.78
CA ALA A 59 -1.92 -1.91 -8.96
C ALA A 59 -2.02 -1.47 -7.48
N PRO A 60 -3.14 -1.77 -6.80
CA PRO A 60 -3.24 -1.60 -5.35
C PRO A 60 -2.33 -2.58 -4.60
N VAL A 61 -1.71 -2.11 -3.52
CA VAL A 61 -0.82 -2.90 -2.66
C VAL A 61 -1.57 -3.39 -1.42
N ASN A 62 -1.81 -4.70 -1.32
CA ASN A 62 -2.72 -5.31 -0.33
C ASN A 62 -2.09 -5.77 1.00
N ASN A 63 -0.76 -5.80 1.09
CA ASN A 63 -0.05 -6.42 2.21
C ASN A 63 1.06 -5.52 2.77
N ALA A 64 0.85 -4.20 2.76
CA ALA A 64 1.78 -3.28 3.39
C ALA A 64 1.61 -3.32 4.91
N VAL A 65 2.73 -3.36 5.62
CA VAL A 65 2.76 -3.33 7.08
C VAL A 65 2.97 -1.89 7.50
N VAL A 66 1.90 -1.23 7.94
CA VAL A 66 1.94 0.11 8.53
C VAL A 66 2.47 -0.01 9.95
N PHE A 67 3.55 0.71 10.26
CA PHE A 67 4.21 0.61 11.58
C PHE A 67 4.36 1.95 12.30
N ALA A 68 4.10 3.07 11.61
CA ALA A 68 4.06 4.38 12.21
C ALA A 68 2.97 5.22 11.56
N THR A 69 2.19 5.89 12.40
CA THR A 69 1.16 6.85 12.01
C THR A 69 1.14 8.03 12.97
N ARG A 70 0.70 9.20 12.48
CA ARG A 70 0.44 10.39 13.27
C ARG A 70 -0.64 11.23 12.62
N MET A 71 -1.58 11.72 13.42
CA MET A 71 -2.60 12.69 13.02
C MET A 71 -2.38 13.99 13.78
N ASP A 72 -2.25 15.11 13.07
CA ASP A 72 -2.08 16.44 13.66
C ASP A 72 -2.65 17.57 12.80
N MET A 73 -2.77 18.77 13.38
CA MET A 73 -3.25 19.97 12.68
C MET A 73 -2.10 20.88 12.21
N ALA A 74 -0.98 20.30 11.76
CA ALA A 74 0.13 21.08 11.24
C ALA A 74 -0.21 22.02 10.06
N PRO A 75 -1.13 21.69 9.12
CA PRO A 75 -1.50 22.60 8.04
C PRO A 75 -2.06 23.94 8.55
N ASP A 76 -2.69 23.92 9.73
CA ASP A 76 -3.22 25.11 10.39
C ASP A 76 -2.25 25.69 11.45
N GLY A 77 -0.98 25.27 11.43
CA GLY A 77 0.05 25.72 12.38
C GLY A 77 -0.09 25.15 13.79
N MET A 78 -0.93 24.12 13.98
CA MET A 78 -1.25 23.52 15.27
C MET A 78 -0.70 22.08 15.38
N GLU A 79 0.54 21.83 14.99
CA GLU A 79 1.16 20.48 14.97
C GLU A 79 1.18 19.76 16.33
N ALA A 80 1.16 20.51 17.44
CA ALA A 80 1.08 19.95 18.79
C ALA A 80 -0.32 19.36 19.11
N MET A 81 -1.36 19.80 18.38
CA MET A 81 -2.71 19.25 18.48
C MET A 81 -2.76 17.96 17.68
N THR A 82 -2.74 16.84 18.41
CA THR A 82 -2.74 15.49 17.83
C THR A 82 -4.03 14.75 18.14
N ALA A 83 -4.38 13.80 17.27
CA ALA A 83 -5.47 12.87 17.50
C ALA A 83 -4.94 11.42 17.54
N PRO A 84 -5.58 10.53 18.32
CA PRO A 84 -5.25 9.11 18.29
C PRO A 84 -5.51 8.53 16.91
N VAL A 85 -4.73 7.53 16.52
CA VAL A 85 -4.89 6.80 15.26
C VAL A 85 -4.95 5.31 15.57
N GLU A 86 -6.05 4.68 15.18
CA GLU A 86 -6.27 3.25 15.32
C GLU A 86 -6.46 2.65 13.92
N ALA A 87 -5.62 1.67 13.56
CA ALA A 87 -5.79 0.95 12.30
C ALA A 87 -7.02 0.04 12.37
N LEU A 88 -7.89 0.13 11.37
CA LEU A 88 -9.05 -0.73 11.22
C LEU A 88 -8.74 -1.92 10.32
N PRO A 89 -9.50 -3.03 10.43
CA PRO A 89 -9.39 -4.14 9.49
C PRO A 89 -9.59 -3.68 8.03
N PRO A 90 -8.84 -4.24 7.07
CA PRO A 90 -9.02 -3.92 5.66
C PRO A 90 -10.38 -4.43 5.16
N GLU A 91 -11.10 -3.59 4.42
CA GLU A 91 -12.38 -3.92 3.77
C GLU A 91 -12.24 -4.00 2.25
N GLU A 92 -11.37 -3.18 1.66
CA GLU A 92 -11.08 -3.14 0.22
C GLU A 92 -9.59 -3.37 -0.03
N LEU A 93 -9.29 -4.04 -1.15
CA LEU A 93 -7.94 -4.26 -1.61
C LEU A 93 -7.19 -2.92 -1.84
N GLY A 94 -6.10 -2.74 -1.09
CA GLY A 94 -5.17 -1.63 -1.20
C GLY A 94 -5.59 -0.40 -0.43
N ILE A 95 -6.73 -0.45 0.24
CA ILE A 95 -7.21 0.60 1.12
C ILE A 95 -6.90 0.24 2.57
N TYR A 96 -6.21 1.16 3.23
CA TYR A 96 -5.89 1.11 4.65
C TYR A 96 -6.76 2.15 5.36
N ARG A 97 -7.47 1.73 6.40
CA ARG A 97 -8.45 2.55 7.12
C ARG A 97 -7.97 2.83 8.52
N PHE A 98 -8.15 4.06 8.96
CA PHE A 98 -7.70 4.53 10.26
C PHE A 98 -8.83 5.28 10.94
N LYS A 99 -9.23 4.80 12.11
CA LYS A 99 -10.13 5.52 13.00
C LYS A 99 -9.32 6.57 13.76
N THR A 100 -9.87 7.77 13.83
CA THR A 100 -9.28 8.89 14.59
C THR A 100 -10.39 9.72 15.23
N ASN A 101 -9.99 10.75 15.98
CA ASN A 101 -10.92 11.70 16.57
C ASN A 101 -10.59 13.11 16.06
N LEU A 102 -11.33 13.55 15.04
CA LEU A 102 -11.19 14.88 14.47
C LEU A 102 -12.04 15.85 15.31
N ILE A 103 -11.44 16.40 16.36
CA ILE A 103 -12.15 17.22 17.36
C ILE A 103 -12.52 18.62 16.87
N MET A 104 -12.07 19.02 15.67
CA MET A 104 -12.22 20.36 15.13
C MET A 104 -12.10 20.37 13.61
N ALA A 105 -12.94 21.16 12.95
CA ALA A 105 -12.88 21.45 11.52
C ALA A 105 -11.62 22.25 11.21
N GLY A 106 -11.04 22.01 10.03
CA GLY A 106 -9.79 22.65 9.63
C GLY A 106 -8.86 21.71 8.87
N GLY A 107 -7.63 22.16 8.66
CA GLY A 107 -6.58 21.39 8.00
C GLY A 107 -5.97 20.36 8.94
N TRP A 108 -6.02 19.10 8.52
CA TRP A 108 -5.42 17.96 9.22
C TRP A 108 -4.38 17.29 8.33
N ARG A 109 -3.35 16.73 8.97
CA ARG A 109 -2.27 16.00 8.33
C ARG A 109 -2.16 14.61 8.91
N PHE A 110 -2.26 13.63 8.03
CA PHE A 110 -2.00 12.23 8.31
C PHE A 110 -0.59 11.85 7.82
N SER A 111 0.32 11.60 8.75
CA SER A 111 1.64 11.04 8.46
C SER A 111 1.58 9.53 8.60
N ILE A 112 2.10 8.80 7.61
CA ILE A 112 2.06 7.34 7.54
C ILE A 112 3.39 6.79 7.03
N ALA A 113 3.86 5.70 7.64
CA ALA A 113 5.01 4.92 7.20
C ALA A 113 4.68 3.42 7.19
N ALA A 114 5.02 2.76 6.08
CA ALA A 114 4.75 1.34 5.88
C ALA A 114 5.87 0.62 5.13
N LYS A 115 5.94 -0.71 5.31
CA LYS A 115 6.78 -1.60 4.51
C LYS A 115 5.95 -2.39 3.52
N VAL A 116 6.37 -2.41 2.26
CA VAL A 116 5.80 -3.29 1.23
C VAL A 116 6.53 -4.63 1.26
N GLN A 117 5.80 -5.74 1.28
CA GLN A 117 6.39 -7.07 1.32
C GLN A 117 7.24 -7.33 0.06
N GLY A 118 8.44 -7.87 0.26
CA GLY A 118 9.42 -8.08 -0.81
C GLY A 118 10.33 -6.88 -1.09
N GLU A 119 9.94 -5.69 -0.66
CA GLU A 119 10.72 -4.47 -0.83
C GLU A 119 11.58 -4.15 0.40
N THR A 120 12.71 -3.49 0.16
CA THR A 120 13.65 -3.11 1.22
C THR A 120 13.39 -1.70 1.77
N GLY A 121 12.70 -0.86 1.00
CA GLY A 121 12.39 0.52 1.37
C GLY A 121 11.20 0.65 2.31
N THR A 122 11.14 1.77 3.01
CA THR A 122 9.96 2.22 3.75
C THR A 122 9.20 3.21 2.87
N VAL A 123 7.90 3.07 2.71
CA VAL A 123 7.06 4.08 2.05
C VAL A 123 6.53 5.04 3.09
N GLU A 124 6.94 6.31 3.01
CA GLU A 124 6.53 7.37 3.93
C GLU A 124 5.84 8.52 3.20
N ARG A 125 4.72 9.00 3.76
CA ARG A 125 3.99 10.16 3.25
C ARG A 125 3.37 10.98 4.37
N ARG A 126 3.17 12.27 4.06
CA ARG A 126 2.29 13.19 4.79
C ARG A 126 1.18 13.58 3.86
N LEU A 127 -0.05 13.30 4.27
CA LEU A 127 -1.27 13.52 3.50
C LEU A 127 -2.07 14.59 4.21
N GLU A 128 -2.50 15.62 3.49
CA GLU A 128 -3.25 16.74 4.06
C GLU A 128 -4.69 16.67 3.56
N PHE A 129 -5.64 16.82 4.48
CA PHE A 129 -7.08 16.80 4.20
C PHE A 129 -7.79 17.80 5.10
N LYS A 130 -9.07 18.04 4.83
CA LYS A 130 -9.90 18.98 5.58
C LYS A 130 -10.93 18.24 6.42
N ALA A 131 -11.00 18.56 7.71
CA ALA A 131 -12.13 18.20 8.55
C ALA A 131 -13.29 19.20 8.34
N VAL A 132 -14.49 18.70 8.11
CA VAL A 132 -15.71 19.50 7.87
C VAL A 132 -16.83 19.09 8.84
N GLN A 133 -17.78 19.99 9.11
CA GLN A 133 -18.90 19.74 10.04
C GLN A 133 -19.96 18.79 9.48
#